data_AF-A0A7Z2VZX6-F1
#
_entry.id   AF-A0A7Z2VZX6-F1
#
_cell.length_a   1.000
_cell.length_b   1.000
_cell.length_c   1.000
_cell.angle_alpha   90.00
_cell.angle_beta   90.00
_cell.angle_gamma   90.00
#
_symmetry.space_group_name_H-M   'P 1'
#
loop_
_entity.id
_entity.type
_entity.pdbx_description
1 polymer ?
#
loop_
_entity_poly.entity_id
_entity_poly.type
_entity_poly.pdbx_seq_one_letter_code
_entity_poly.pdbx_strand_id
1 'polypeptide(L)'
;MMQKTIGATNKTKWMNIVGAVLWALTGLALFAQKFGAQISFNTLMAILVLYSFIVLIPAGTAVALSSPSRIGLRKVMIGLNVLLILLVILGFAAGMYLRTSGFLGYLGLLIFLVPAGLNVKALQPLSMRFQNMMEQ
;
A
#
# COMPACT_ATOMS: atom_id res chain seq x y z
N MET A 1 9.24 10.55 25.13
CA MET A 1 8.79 9.49 24.18
C MET A 1 7.61 9.91 23.29
N MET A 2 6.65 10.72 23.77
CA MET A 2 5.43 11.10 23.05
C MET A 2 5.64 11.89 21.73
N GLN A 3 6.61 12.81 21.66
CA GLN A 3 6.89 13.57 20.43
C GLN A 3 7.46 12.70 19.30
N LYS A 4 8.24 11.66 19.63
CA LYS A 4 8.92 10.81 18.64
C LYS A 4 7.94 9.93 17.86
N THR A 5 6.87 9.48 18.50
CA THR A 5 5.79 8.69 17.87
C THR A 5 4.87 9.55 16.99
N ILE A 6 4.60 10.80 17.37
CA ILE A 6 3.80 11.74 16.56
C ILE A 6 4.56 12.13 15.28
N GLY A 7 5.86 12.43 15.38
CA GLY A 7 6.69 12.76 14.21
C GLY A 7 6.81 11.62 13.19
N ALA A 8 7.01 10.38 13.66
CA ALA A 8 7.07 9.20 12.79
C ALA A 8 5.74 8.90 12.07
N THR A 9 4.61 9.15 12.75
CA THR A 9 3.27 9.00 12.17
C THR A 9 3.02 10.02 11.06
N ASN A 10 3.41 11.28 11.26
CA ASN A 10 3.28 12.33 10.24
C ASN A 10 4.15 12.07 9.01
N LYS A 11 5.39 11.60 9.21
CA LYS A 11 6.28 11.21 8.09
C LYS A 11 5.66 10.08 7.26
N THR A 12 5.13 9.05 7.93
CA THR A 12 4.49 7.90 7.26
C THR A 12 3.22 8.32 6.54
N LYS A 13 2.43 9.24 7.12
CA LYS A 13 1.26 9.82 6.45
C LYS A 13 1.63 10.54 5.15
N TRP A 14 2.64 11.42 5.18
CA TRP A 14 3.08 12.12 3.97
C TRP A 14 3.66 11.20 2.92
N MET A 15 4.45 10.20 3.33
CA MET A 15 4.95 9.14 2.45
C MET A 15 3.80 8.44 1.72
N ASN A 16 2.72 8.12 2.43
CA ASN A 16 1.54 7.49 1.82
C ASN A 16 0.77 8.43 0.89
N ILE A 17 0.63 9.71 1.22
CA ILE A 17 -0.01 10.68 0.33
C ILE A 17 0.78 10.81 -0.97
N VAL A 18 2.09 11.04 -0.87
CA VAL A 18 2.97 11.15 -2.05
C VAL A 18 2.96 9.85 -2.85
N GLY A 19 3.05 8.70 -2.18
CA GLY A 19 2.98 7.40 -2.83
C GLY A 19 1.66 7.19 -3.59
N ALA A 20 0.52 7.51 -2.99
CA ALA A 20 -0.79 7.40 -3.64
C ALA A 20 -0.87 8.28 -4.90
N VAL A 21 -0.39 9.53 -4.82
CA VAL A 21 -0.36 10.45 -5.97
C VAL A 21 0.53 9.91 -7.09
N LEU A 22 1.77 9.50 -6.77
CA LEU A 22 2.71 8.97 -7.76
C LEU A 22 2.18 7.69 -8.43
N TRP A 23 1.57 6.79 -7.65
CA TRP A 23 0.96 5.58 -8.21
C TRP A 23 -0.25 5.88 -9.08
N ALA A 24 -1.09 6.86 -8.70
CA ALA A 24 -2.23 7.27 -9.50
C ALA A 24 -1.77 7.85 -10.86
N LEU A 25 -0.77 8.74 -10.85
CA LEU A 25 -0.19 9.30 -12.06
C LEU A 25 0.45 8.22 -12.95
N THR A 26 1.15 7.26 -12.35
CA THR A 26 1.76 6.13 -13.07
C THR A 26 0.70 5.24 -13.71
N GLY A 27 -0.38 4.94 -12.99
CA GLY A 27 -1.52 4.20 -13.52
C GLY A 27 -2.19 4.92 -14.69
N LEU A 28 -2.42 6.22 -14.56
CA LEU A 28 -2.98 7.05 -15.65
C LEU A 28 -2.06 7.08 -16.88
N ALA A 29 -0.75 7.24 -16.69
CA ALA A 29 0.21 7.27 -17.79
C ALA A 29 0.27 5.92 -18.54
N LEU A 30 0.30 4.81 -17.79
CA LEU A 30 0.34 3.47 -18.38
C LEU A 30 -1.00 3.10 -19.03
N PHE A 31 -2.11 3.54 -18.46
CA PHE A 31 -3.43 3.40 -19.08
C PHE A 31 -3.50 4.20 -20.38
N ALA A 32 -2.96 5.43 -20.38
CA ALA A 32 -2.96 6.29 -21.56
C ALA A 32 -2.17 5.67 -22.73
N GLN A 33 -1.06 4.99 -22.45
CA GLN A 33 -0.29 4.24 -23.45
C GLN A 33 -1.06 3.07 -24.08
N LYS A 34 -2.14 2.63 -23.45
CA LYS A 34 -2.98 1.54 -23.95
C LYS A 34 -4.18 2.02 -24.75
N PHE A 35 -4.42 3.33 -24.89
CA PHE A 35 -5.45 3.84 -25.79
C PHE A 35 -5.12 3.44 -27.25
N GLY A 36 -6.05 2.76 -27.90
CA GLY A 36 -5.90 2.25 -29.27
C GLY A 36 -5.41 0.80 -29.37
N ALA A 37 -4.99 0.17 -28.28
CA ALA A 37 -4.71 -1.26 -28.27
C ALA A 37 -6.01 -2.08 -28.10
N GLN A 38 -6.17 -3.17 -28.87
CA GLN A 38 -7.25 -4.14 -28.63
C GLN A 38 -6.92 -4.97 -27.39
N ILE A 39 -7.26 -4.43 -26.21
CA ILE A 39 -7.16 -5.13 -24.93
C ILE A 39 -8.49 -5.81 -24.65
N SER A 40 -8.46 -7.08 -24.26
CA SER A 40 -9.68 -7.78 -23.84
C SER A 40 -10.30 -7.07 -22.62
N PHE A 41 -11.63 -7.04 -22.53
CA PHE A 41 -12.35 -6.44 -21.41
C PHE A 41 -11.87 -7.00 -20.05
N ASN A 42 -11.63 -8.31 -19.98
CA ASN A 42 -11.18 -8.97 -18.75
C ASN A 42 -9.78 -8.50 -18.32
N THR A 43 -8.86 -8.35 -19.28
CA THR A 43 -7.51 -7.81 -19.01
C THR A 43 -7.57 -6.37 -18.55
N LEU A 44 -8.43 -5.55 -19.19
CA LEU A 44 -8.65 -4.16 -18.81
C LEU A 44 -9.18 -4.05 -17.36
N MET A 45 -10.19 -4.84 -17.02
CA MET A 45 -10.75 -4.88 -15.66
C MET A 45 -9.72 -5.34 -14.63
N ALA A 46 -8.91 -6.36 -14.94
CA ALA A 46 -7.85 -6.82 -14.06
C ALA A 46 -6.81 -5.73 -13.79
N ILE A 47 -6.40 -4.99 -14.82
CA ILE A 47 -5.48 -3.83 -14.69
C ILE A 47 -6.11 -2.75 -13.80
N LEU A 48 -7.36 -2.37 -14.06
CA LEU A 48 -8.05 -1.33 -13.30
C LEU A 48 -8.20 -1.70 -11.82
N VAL A 49 -8.58 -2.95 -11.52
CA VAL A 49 -8.69 -3.44 -10.14
C VAL A 49 -7.32 -3.42 -9.45
N LEU A 50 -6.28 -3.92 -10.10
CA LEU A 50 -4.93 -3.97 -9.54
C LEU A 50 -4.39 -2.56 -9.25
N TYR A 51 -4.52 -1.62 -10.20
CA TYR A 51 -4.07 -0.24 -10.00
C TYR A 51 -4.88 0.49 -8.93
N SER A 52 -6.19 0.28 -8.90
CA SER A 52 -7.04 0.82 -7.83
C SER A 52 -6.56 0.33 -6.48
N PHE A 53 -6.23 -0.95 -6.34
CA PHE A 53 -5.70 -1.52 -5.11
C PHE A 53 -4.36 -0.88 -4.69
N ILE A 54 -3.43 -0.70 -5.65
CA ILE A 54 -2.12 -0.07 -5.41
C ILE A 54 -2.24 1.37 -4.94
N VAL A 55 -3.23 2.14 -5.44
CA VAL A 55 -3.46 3.54 -5.04
C VAL A 55 -4.23 3.64 -3.72
N LEU A 56 -5.24 2.78 -3.54
CA LEU A 56 -6.14 2.83 -2.38
C LEU A 56 -5.45 2.43 -1.08
N ILE A 57 -4.50 1.50 -1.10
CA ILE A 57 -3.76 1.10 0.12
C ILE A 57 -3.02 2.28 0.76
N PRO A 58 -2.14 3.01 0.05
CA PRO A 58 -1.47 4.16 0.63
C PRO A 58 -2.45 5.29 0.95
N ALA A 59 -3.42 5.59 0.09
CA ALA A 59 -4.42 6.62 0.37
C ALA A 59 -5.24 6.31 1.65
N GLY A 60 -5.78 5.10 1.75
CA GLY A 60 -6.52 4.60 2.90
C GLY A 60 -5.66 4.54 4.16
N THR A 61 -4.38 4.19 4.03
CA THR A 61 -3.42 4.22 5.16
C THR A 61 -3.18 5.65 5.65
N ALA A 62 -3.00 6.62 4.77
CA ALA A 62 -2.86 8.03 5.16
C ALA A 62 -4.11 8.53 5.92
N VAL A 63 -5.29 8.11 5.49
CA VAL A 63 -6.57 8.41 6.14
C VAL A 63 -6.70 7.69 7.49
N ALA A 64 -6.25 6.45 7.61
CA ALA A 64 -6.24 5.71 8.87
C ALA A 64 -5.26 6.32 9.90
N LEU A 65 -4.16 6.90 9.43
CA LEU A 65 -3.18 7.61 10.25
C LEU A 65 -3.64 9.02 10.65
N SER A 66 -4.57 9.65 9.92
CA SER A 66 -4.98 11.04 10.16
C SER A 66 -5.90 11.22 11.37
N SER A 67 -6.59 10.18 11.80
CA SER A 67 -7.58 10.26 12.89
C SER A 67 -7.45 9.10 13.87
N PRO A 68 -7.29 9.38 15.18
CA PRO A 68 -7.21 8.35 16.22
C PRO A 68 -8.45 7.47 16.36
N SER A 69 -9.63 8.00 16.05
CA SER A 69 -10.92 7.32 16.26
C SER A 69 -11.24 6.23 15.22
N ARG A 70 -10.45 6.10 14.15
CA ARG A 70 -10.73 5.18 13.02
C ARG A 70 -10.14 3.78 13.22
N ILE A 71 -10.43 3.14 14.35
CA ILE A 71 -9.84 1.83 14.73
C ILE A 71 -10.18 0.75 13.70
N GLY A 72 -11.44 0.69 13.24
CA GLY A 72 -11.86 -0.28 12.22
C GLY A 72 -11.08 -0.13 10.92
N LEU A 73 -10.97 1.10 10.41
CA LEU A 73 -10.19 1.39 9.21
C LEU A 73 -8.71 1.03 9.38
N ARG A 74 -8.12 1.29 10.56
CA ARG A 74 -6.73 0.89 10.84
C ARG A 74 -6.53 -0.63 10.78
N LYS A 75 -7.44 -1.41 11.37
CA LYS A 75 -7.36 -2.88 11.30
C LYS A 75 -7.44 -3.37 9.86
N VAL A 76 -8.38 -2.83 9.06
CA VAL A 76 -8.49 -3.15 7.64
C VAL A 76 -7.22 -2.76 6.88
N MET A 77 -6.68 -1.55 7.09
CA MET A 77 -5.46 -1.11 6.42
C MET A 77 -4.23 -1.92 6.82
N ILE A 78 -4.11 -2.36 8.08
CA ILE A 78 -3.06 -3.31 8.49
C ILE A 78 -3.20 -4.59 7.68
N GLY A 79 -4.41 -5.17 7.63
CA GLY A 79 -4.68 -6.38 6.86
C GLY A 79 -4.33 -6.23 5.38
N LEU A 80 -4.72 -5.11 4.75
CA LEU A 80 -4.40 -4.85 3.34
C LEU A 80 -2.90 -4.66 3.08
N ASN A 81 -2.17 -3.97 3.96
CA ASN A 81 -0.72 -3.83 3.81
C ASN A 81 0.00 -5.18 4.00
N VAL A 82 -0.46 -6.02 4.93
CA VAL A 82 0.07 -7.39 5.11
C VAL A 82 -0.24 -8.26 3.89
N LEU A 83 -1.46 -8.18 3.38
CA LEU A 83 -1.85 -8.90 2.16
C LEU A 83 -1.00 -8.46 0.97
N LEU A 84 -0.75 -7.16 0.80
CA LEU A 84 0.12 -6.62 -0.23
C LEU A 84 1.54 -7.19 -0.12
N ILE A 85 2.10 -7.25 1.10
CA ILE A 85 3.40 -7.87 1.36
C ILE A 85 3.41 -9.32 0.88
N LEU A 86 2.41 -10.11 1.26
CA LEU A 86 2.31 -11.53 0.87
C LEU A 86 2.19 -11.68 -0.65
N LEU A 87 1.33 -10.90 -1.31
CA LEU A 87 1.15 -10.96 -2.76
C LEU A 87 2.44 -10.59 -3.51
N VAL A 88 3.17 -9.58 -3.04
CA VAL A 88 4.44 -9.18 -3.65
C VAL A 88 5.51 -10.27 -3.48
N ILE A 89 5.62 -10.86 -2.28
CA ILE A 89 6.56 -11.97 -2.04
C ILE A 89 6.21 -13.18 -2.92
N LEU A 90 4.94 -13.58 -2.96
CA LEU A 90 4.48 -14.72 -3.77
C LEU A 90 4.68 -14.46 -5.27
N GLY A 91 4.33 -13.26 -5.74
CA GLY A 91 4.53 -12.86 -7.13
C GLY A 91 6.01 -12.85 -7.52
N PHE A 92 6.88 -12.38 -6.63
CA PHE A 92 8.31 -12.41 -6.84
C PHE A 92 8.88 -13.83 -6.83
N ALA A 93 8.45 -14.69 -5.90
CA ALA A 93 8.85 -16.09 -5.87
C ALA A 93 8.42 -16.84 -7.14
N ALA A 94 7.20 -16.59 -7.63
CA ALA A 94 6.71 -17.11 -8.90
C ALA A 94 7.55 -16.57 -10.08
N GLY A 95 7.88 -15.28 -10.08
CA GLY A 95 8.75 -14.68 -11.10
C GLY A 95 10.16 -15.25 -11.10
N MET A 96 10.71 -15.59 -9.93
CA MET A 96 12.01 -16.27 -9.82
C MET A 96 11.93 -17.69 -10.35
N TYR A 97 10.87 -18.43 -9.98
CA TYR A 97 10.62 -19.79 -10.46
C TYR A 97 10.50 -19.82 -12.00
N LEU A 98 9.79 -18.85 -12.57
CA LEU A 98 9.62 -18.69 -14.02
C LEU A 98 10.83 -18.02 -14.72
N ARG A 99 11.90 -17.67 -13.98
CA ARG A 99 13.11 -16.99 -14.48
C ARG A 99 12.84 -15.65 -15.19
N THR A 100 11.76 -14.98 -14.83
CA THR A 100 11.36 -13.67 -15.37
C THR A 100 11.81 -12.50 -14.48
N SER A 101 12.46 -12.79 -13.35
CA SER A 101 12.90 -11.76 -12.40
C SER A 101 14.24 -11.15 -12.79
N GLY A 102 14.19 -9.99 -13.45
CA GLY A 102 15.36 -9.13 -13.67
C GLY A 102 15.53 -8.08 -12.55
N PHE A 103 16.55 -7.23 -12.67
CA PHE A 103 16.85 -6.12 -11.75
C PHE A 103 15.61 -5.27 -11.38
N LEU A 104 14.75 -4.97 -12.36
CA LEU A 104 13.51 -4.23 -12.15
C LEU A 104 12.51 -4.97 -11.24
N GLY A 105 12.51 -6.30 -11.25
CA GLY A 105 11.68 -7.11 -10.35
C GLY A 105 12.11 -6.98 -8.89
N TYR A 106 13.43 -6.95 -8.63
CA TYR A 106 13.97 -6.70 -7.29
C TYR A 106 13.68 -5.28 -6.79
N LEU A 107 13.78 -4.28 -7.67
CA LEU A 107 13.39 -2.91 -7.33
C LEU A 107 11.89 -2.81 -7.04
N GLY A 108 11.05 -3.43 -7.87
CA GLY A 108 9.61 -3.50 -7.63
C GLY A 108 9.29 -4.09 -6.25
N LEU A 109 9.96 -5.19 -5.89
CA LEU A 109 9.83 -5.81 -4.58
C LEU A 109 10.09 -4.81 -3.44
N LEU A 110 11.21 -4.06 -3.50
CA LEU A 110 11.55 -3.08 -2.47
C LEU A 110 10.56 -1.91 -2.41
N ILE A 111 10.12 -1.41 -3.57
CA ILE A 111 9.19 -0.27 -3.68
C ILE A 111 7.83 -0.62 -3.05
N PHE A 112 7.42 -1.88 -3.04
CA PHE A 112 6.17 -2.29 -2.39
C PHE A 112 6.35 -2.75 -0.94
N LEU A 113 7.38 -3.54 -0.63
CA LEU A 113 7.56 -4.11 0.71
C LEU A 113 7.94 -3.07 1.76
N VAL A 114 8.86 -2.16 1.43
CA VAL A 114 9.35 -1.19 2.41
C VAL A 114 8.23 -0.26 2.88
N PRO A 115 7.45 0.40 1.99
CA PRO A 115 6.33 1.23 2.43
C PRO A 115 5.26 0.44 3.17
N ALA A 116 4.91 -0.76 2.70
CA ALA A 116 3.89 -1.59 3.35
C ALA A 116 4.31 -2.01 4.77
N GLY A 117 5.58 -2.36 4.99
CA GLY A 117 6.11 -2.67 6.32
C GLY A 117 6.10 -1.46 7.26
N LEU A 118 6.48 -0.28 6.74
CA LEU A 118 6.41 0.97 7.49
C LEU A 118 4.97 1.32 7.88
N ASN A 119 4.00 1.08 7.00
CA ASN A 119 2.59 1.30 7.23
C ASN A 119 2.04 0.42 8.36
N VAL A 120 2.32 -0.88 8.34
CA VAL A 120 1.92 -1.81 9.41
C VAL A 120 2.49 -1.34 10.75
N LYS A 121 3.78 -1.02 10.79
CA LYS A 121 4.45 -0.55 12.01
C LYS A 121 3.87 0.77 12.54
N ALA A 122 3.44 1.67 11.67
CA ALA A 122 2.81 2.93 12.07
C ALA A 122 1.38 2.74 12.58
N LEU A 123 0.62 1.80 12.02
CA LEU A 123 -0.79 1.57 12.36
C LEU A 123 -0.99 0.74 13.64
N GLN A 124 -0.14 -0.26 13.91
CA GLN A 124 -0.26 -1.19 15.06
C GLN A 124 -0.28 -0.53 16.46
N PRO A 125 0.67 0.35 16.84
CA PRO A 125 0.66 0.96 18.18
C PRO A 125 -0.53 1.89 18.38
N LEU A 126 -1.05 2.44 17.28
CA LEU A 126 -2.20 3.34 17.26
C LEU A 126 -3.54 2.60 17.44
N SER A 127 -3.65 1.33 17.04
CA SER A 127 -4.84 0.52 17.30
C SER A 127 -4.88 -0.01 18.73
N MET A 128 -3.75 -0.53 19.24
CA MET A 128 -3.67 -1.08 20.60
C MET A 128 -3.86 -0.01 21.68
N ARG A 129 -3.24 1.16 21.53
CA ARG A 129 -3.34 2.25 22.51
C ARG A 129 -4.77 2.75 22.72
N PHE A 130 -5.62 2.71 21.69
CA PHE A 130 -7.00 3.17 21.80
C PHE A 130 -7.94 2.09 22.33
N GLN A 131 -7.72 0.80 22.04
CA GLN A 131 -8.46 -0.28 22.69
C GLN A 131 -8.25 -0.24 24.21
N ASN A 132 -7.00 -0.09 24.65
CA ASN A 132 -6.69 0.00 26.08
C ASN A 132 -7.30 1.23 26.79
N MET A 133 -7.68 2.29 26.06
CA MET A 133 -8.36 3.47 26.62
C MET A 133 -9.88 3.31 26.66
N MET A 134 -10.47 2.38 25.91
CA MET A 134 -11.92 2.08 25.95
C MET A 134 -12.25 0.93 26.89
N GLU A 135 -11.25 0.18 27.34
CA GLU A 135 -11.36 -0.90 28.32
C GLU A 135 -11.09 -0.43 29.76
N GLN A 136 -10.84 0.87 29.98
CA GLN A 136 -10.70 1.55 31.28
C GLN A 136 -11.90 2.47 31.51
#